data_AF-A0A2S2NGA7-F1
#
_entry.id   AF-A0A2S2NGA7-F1
#
_cell.length_a   1.000
_cell.length_b   1.000
_cell.length_c   1.000
_cell.angle_alpha   90.00
_cell.angle_beta   90.00
_cell.angle_gamma   90.00
#
_symmetry.space_group_name_H-M   'P 1'
#
loop_
_entity.id
_entity.type
_entity.pdbx_description
1 polymer ?
#
loop_
_entity_poly.entity_id
_entity_poly.type
_entity_poly.pdbx_seq_one_letter_code
_entity_poly.pdbx_strand_id
1 'polypeptide(L)'
;MNQTLSRLAFVGRAFANNCGRRNAFAQIWPKFSSSSTLSSHVNYENNNAHSVMVKDPGYQATVVNPNASAVNWPTAITAQQYHALISQDFSVKTADEVLKAFTAISSYAAGKDYLLADTMYDGLRDRLIGVLPQMTDQQLLSIFTLIPLWDTKDAKNPVYYRLWSEFDQQCIERHRRWTLNKLLLFMDHWYLMRLSRLSNFVWMGVRKLARKPSR
;
A
#
# COMPACT_ATOMS: atom_id res chain seq x y z
N MET A 1 -17.25 -5.07 32.55
CA MET A 1 -17.11 -4.58 31.16
C MET A 1 -16.68 -3.12 31.22
N ASN A 2 -15.39 -2.82 31.02
CA ASN A 2 -14.81 -1.49 30.70
C ASN A 2 -13.32 -1.44 31.13
N GLN A 3 -12.45 -2.14 30.40
CA GLN A 3 -10.99 -1.97 30.55
C GLN A 3 -10.26 -1.76 29.20
N THR A 4 -10.97 -1.77 28.07
CA THR A 4 -10.37 -1.68 26.73
C THR A 4 -10.17 -0.23 26.24
N LEU A 5 -10.77 0.77 26.90
CA LEU A 5 -10.84 2.14 26.38
C LEU A 5 -9.68 3.06 26.82
N SER A 6 -8.83 2.65 27.76
CA SER A 6 -7.74 3.51 28.26
C SER A 6 -6.43 3.41 27.46
N ARG A 7 -6.34 2.55 26.43
CA ARG A 7 -5.10 2.35 25.65
C ARG A 7 -5.03 3.11 24.33
N LEU A 8 -6.10 3.80 23.92
CA LEU A 8 -6.13 4.58 22.67
C LEU A 8 -5.51 5.98 22.76
N ALA A 9 -5.14 6.45 23.96
CA ALA A 9 -4.63 7.80 24.18
C ALA A 9 -3.12 7.98 23.89
N PHE A 10 -2.37 6.91 23.60
CA PHE A 10 -0.91 7.00 23.42
C PHE A 10 -0.45 7.20 21.96
N VAL A 11 -1.28 6.82 20.98
CA VAL A 11 -0.89 6.86 19.55
C VAL A 11 -1.00 8.27 18.93
N GLY A 12 -1.60 9.23 19.63
CA GLY A 12 -1.84 10.58 19.12
C GLY A 12 -0.62 11.51 19.06
N ARG A 13 0.50 11.19 19.72
CA ARG A 13 1.62 12.14 19.88
C ARG A 13 2.72 12.08 18.82
N ALA A 14 2.76 11.06 17.96
CA ALA A 14 3.80 10.95 16.93
C ALA A 14 3.50 11.69 15.61
N PHE A 15 2.25 12.10 15.37
CA PHE A 15 1.81 12.58 14.04
C PHE A 15 1.41 14.07 13.99
N ALA A 16 1.53 14.82 15.09
CA ALA A 16 0.92 16.15 15.21
C ALA A 16 1.81 17.35 14.78
N ASN A 17 3.09 17.16 14.44
CA ASN A 17 3.98 18.29 14.16
C ASN A 17 4.45 18.32 12.69
N ASN A 18 3.62 18.84 11.79
CA ASN A 18 4.09 19.64 10.66
C ASN A 18 2.92 20.37 9.99
N CYS A 19 2.80 21.65 10.33
CA CYS A 19 1.75 22.54 9.86
C CYS A 19 2.35 23.54 8.86
N GLY A 20 1.74 23.68 7.68
CA GLY A 20 1.70 24.96 6.96
C GLY A 20 2.23 25.00 5.52
N ARG A 21 1.28 25.19 4.58
CA ARG A 21 1.38 25.85 3.27
C ARG A 21 2.12 25.15 2.09
N ARG A 22 1.26 24.56 1.24
CA ARG A 22 1.21 24.51 -0.24
C ARG A 22 2.45 24.95 -1.06
N ASN A 23 2.76 24.09 -2.04
CA ASN A 23 3.48 24.34 -3.30
C ASN A 23 4.97 24.72 -3.20
N ALA A 24 5.81 23.78 -2.76
CA ALA A 24 7.23 23.70 -3.11
C ALA A 24 7.75 22.29 -2.79
N PHE A 25 7.76 21.41 -3.77
CA PHE A 25 8.04 19.96 -3.62
C PHE A 25 9.53 19.60 -3.36
N ALA A 26 10.39 20.51 -2.86
CA ALA A 26 11.83 20.20 -2.80
C ALA A 26 12.70 20.80 -1.68
N GLN A 27 12.26 21.68 -0.77
CA GLN A 27 13.26 22.44 0.02
C GLN A 27 13.14 22.56 1.54
N ILE A 28 12.17 21.98 2.24
CA ILE A 28 12.21 22.02 3.71
C ILE A 28 11.73 20.70 4.32
N TRP A 29 12.60 19.70 4.34
CA TRP A 29 12.58 18.70 5.41
C TRP A 29 13.73 19.08 6.35
N PRO A 30 13.51 19.45 7.62
CA PRO A 30 14.61 19.48 8.55
C PRO A 30 15.11 18.04 8.63
N LYS A 31 16.42 17.84 8.39
CA LYS A 31 17.12 16.62 8.80
C LYS A 31 16.80 16.39 10.28
N PHE A 32 15.74 15.65 10.56
CA PHE A 32 15.68 14.82 11.75
C PHE A 32 16.73 13.75 11.49
N SER A 33 17.97 14.05 11.85
CA SER A 33 18.95 13.06 12.23
C SER A 33 18.43 12.39 13.51
N SER A 34 17.36 11.61 13.38
CA SER A 34 17.05 10.59 14.37
C SER A 34 18.19 9.61 14.30
N SER A 35 18.90 9.43 15.41
CA SER A 35 19.82 8.31 15.61
C SER A 35 19.24 7.05 14.95
N SER A 36 20.06 6.32 14.20
CA SER A 36 19.65 5.09 13.52
C SER A 36 19.00 4.09 14.48
N THR A 37 19.33 4.15 15.78
CA THR A 37 18.74 3.36 16.85
C THR A 37 17.29 3.72 17.17
N LEU A 38 16.89 5.00 17.10
CA LEU A 38 15.51 5.41 17.40
C LEU A 38 14.55 4.95 16.31
N SER A 39 15.00 5.00 15.04
CA SER A 39 14.20 4.52 13.91
C SER A 39 14.02 3.01 13.91
N SER A 40 15.00 2.24 14.37
CA SER A 40 14.88 0.77 14.45
C SER A 40 13.91 0.35 15.56
N HIS A 41 13.95 1.01 16.72
CA HIS A 41 13.01 0.74 17.82
C HIS A 41 11.56 1.06 17.45
N VAL A 42 11.29 2.20 16.81
CA VAL A 42 9.92 2.56 16.38
C VAL A 42 9.38 1.56 15.37
N ASN A 43 10.21 1.10 14.43
CA ASN A 43 9.80 0.07 13.47
C ASN A 43 9.53 -1.28 14.15
N TYR A 44 10.33 -1.65 15.15
CA TYR A 44 10.11 -2.85 15.94
C TYR A 44 8.79 -2.79 16.73
N GLU A 45 8.53 -1.67 17.40
CA GLU A 45 7.29 -1.47 18.15
C GLU A 45 6.06 -1.48 17.23
N ASN A 46 6.12 -0.81 16.09
CA ASN A 46 5.04 -0.80 15.09
C ASN A 46 4.76 -2.21 14.54
N ASN A 47 5.82 -2.97 14.21
CA ASN A 47 5.68 -4.36 13.77
C ASN A 47 5.06 -5.24 14.86
N ASN A 48 5.47 -5.07 16.11
CA ASN A 48 4.89 -5.79 17.23
C ASN A 48 3.40 -5.43 17.41
N ALA A 49 3.05 -4.15 17.39
CA ALA A 49 1.66 -3.70 17.48
C ALA A 49 0.79 -4.27 16.35
N HIS A 50 1.28 -4.22 15.11
CA HIS A 50 0.61 -4.81 13.96
C HIS A 50 0.39 -6.32 14.16
N SER A 51 1.41 -7.05 14.62
CA SER A 51 1.32 -8.50 14.88
C SER A 51 0.27 -8.88 15.93
N VAL A 52 0.04 -8.00 16.92
CA VAL A 52 -1.02 -8.18 17.92
C VAL A 52 -2.38 -7.92 17.30
N MET A 53 -2.52 -6.84 16.51
CA MET A 53 -3.78 -6.50 15.84
C MET A 53 -4.22 -7.57 14.84
N VAL A 54 -3.28 -8.16 14.09
CA VAL A 54 -3.56 -9.27 13.17
C VAL A 54 -4.19 -10.48 13.86
N LYS A 55 -3.83 -10.74 15.12
CA LYS A 55 -4.32 -11.90 15.89
C LYS A 55 -5.68 -11.66 16.55
N ASP A 56 -6.12 -10.40 16.63
CA ASP A 56 -7.37 -10.02 17.28
C ASP A 56 -8.53 -10.06 16.25
N PRO A 57 -9.59 -10.87 16.48
CA PRO A 57 -10.74 -10.96 15.60
C PRO A 57 -11.43 -9.61 15.32
N GLY A 58 -11.36 -8.67 16.26
CA GLY A 58 -11.97 -7.34 16.13
C GLY A 58 -11.35 -6.48 15.02
N TYR A 59 -10.12 -6.78 14.59
CA TYR A 59 -9.40 -6.02 13.58
C TYR A 59 -9.29 -6.71 12.21
N GLN A 60 -9.86 -7.92 12.05
CA GLN A 60 -9.76 -8.71 10.81
C GLN A 60 -10.27 -7.97 9.57
N ALA A 61 -11.26 -7.07 9.72
CA ALA A 61 -11.81 -6.29 8.61
C ALA A 61 -10.99 -5.03 8.27
N THR A 62 -9.95 -4.71 9.06
CA THR A 62 -9.22 -3.43 9.00
C THR A 62 -7.71 -3.60 8.90
N VAL A 63 -7.21 -4.80 9.14
CA VAL A 63 -5.78 -5.12 9.18
C VAL A 63 -5.51 -6.28 8.23
N VAL A 64 -4.48 -6.13 7.43
CA VAL A 64 -3.98 -7.16 6.53
C VAL A 64 -3.16 -8.15 7.32
N ASN A 65 -3.49 -9.43 7.20
CA ASN A 65 -2.65 -10.49 7.72
C ASN A 65 -1.65 -10.93 6.64
N PRO A 66 -0.35 -10.55 6.73
CA PRO A 66 0.65 -10.95 5.74
C PRO A 66 0.94 -12.45 5.75
N ASN A 67 0.60 -13.14 6.85
CA ASN A 67 0.81 -14.57 7.04
C ASN A 67 -0.47 -15.39 6.84
N ALA A 68 -1.61 -14.76 6.56
CA ALA A 68 -2.79 -15.50 6.13
C ALA A 68 -2.36 -16.23 4.87
N SER A 69 -2.32 -17.56 4.97
CA SER A 69 -1.86 -18.48 3.93
C SER A 69 -2.26 -17.91 2.60
N ALA A 70 -1.25 -17.63 1.77
CA ALA A 70 -1.32 -16.98 0.48
C ALA A 70 -2.74 -17.03 -0.07
N VAL A 71 -3.36 -15.85 -0.27
CA VAL A 71 -4.52 -15.71 -1.18
C VAL A 71 -4.35 -16.78 -2.25
N ASN A 72 -5.35 -17.65 -2.45
CA ASN A 72 -5.30 -18.74 -3.42
C ASN A 72 -5.09 -18.14 -4.81
N TRP A 73 -3.85 -17.76 -5.09
CA TRP A 73 -3.44 -17.13 -6.31
C TRP A 73 -3.56 -18.24 -7.36
N PRO A 74 -4.08 -17.90 -8.55
CA PRO A 74 -4.18 -18.88 -9.61
C PRO A 74 -2.84 -19.60 -9.78
N THR A 75 -2.91 -20.90 -10.10
CA THR A 75 -1.76 -21.80 -10.25
C THR A 75 -0.60 -21.07 -10.91
N ALA A 76 0.58 -21.10 -10.26
CA ALA A 76 1.77 -20.43 -10.75
C ALA A 76 1.99 -20.78 -12.23
N ILE A 77 2.06 -19.75 -13.07
CA ILE A 77 2.29 -19.92 -14.50
C ILE A 77 3.68 -20.52 -14.75
N THR A 78 3.83 -21.26 -15.84
CA THR A 78 5.15 -21.78 -16.25
C THR A 78 6.04 -20.65 -16.76
N ALA A 79 7.35 -20.87 -16.81
CA ALA A 79 8.28 -19.90 -17.39
C ALA A 79 7.92 -19.53 -18.84
N GLN A 80 7.47 -20.50 -19.65
CA GLN A 80 7.03 -20.26 -21.02
C GLN A 80 5.78 -19.36 -21.07
N GLN A 81 4.79 -19.62 -20.21
CA GLN A 81 3.59 -18.79 -20.10
C GLN A 81 3.93 -17.38 -19.62
N TYR A 82 4.86 -17.26 -18.67
CA TYR A 82 5.36 -15.98 -18.20
C TYR A 82 5.99 -15.18 -19.34
N HIS A 83 6.94 -15.76 -20.09
CA HIS A 83 7.57 -15.09 -21.23
C HIS A 83 6.55 -14.71 -22.31
N ALA A 84 5.61 -15.60 -22.62
CA ALA A 84 4.54 -15.29 -23.56
C ALA A 84 3.63 -14.15 -23.08
N LEU A 85 3.44 -13.99 -21.76
CA LEU A 85 2.57 -12.98 -21.17
C LEU A 85 3.23 -11.59 -21.15
N ILE A 86 4.51 -11.50 -20.77
CA ILE A 86 5.24 -10.24 -20.74
C ILE A 86 5.51 -9.67 -22.14
N SER A 87 5.55 -10.52 -23.17
CA SER A 87 5.74 -10.10 -24.56
C SER A 87 4.45 -9.62 -25.24
N GLN A 88 3.31 -9.65 -24.54
CA GLN A 88 2.04 -9.17 -25.10
C GLN A 88 2.00 -7.65 -25.13
N ASP A 89 1.24 -7.12 -26.09
CA ASP A 89 0.83 -5.73 -26.04
C ASP A 89 -0.27 -5.55 -24.98
N PHE A 90 0.00 -4.67 -24.02
CA PHE A 90 -0.93 -4.32 -22.95
C PHE A 90 -1.82 -3.11 -23.31
N SER A 91 -1.51 -2.37 -24.39
CA SER A 91 -2.13 -1.08 -24.72
C SER A 91 -3.66 -1.11 -24.79
N VAL A 92 -4.22 -2.23 -25.28
CA VAL A 92 -5.66 -2.43 -25.49
C VAL A 92 -6.38 -3.20 -24.37
N LYS A 93 -5.65 -3.68 -23.34
CA LYS A 93 -6.23 -4.59 -22.34
C LYS A 93 -7.17 -3.91 -21.37
N THR A 94 -8.30 -4.52 -21.07
CA THR A 94 -9.27 -4.04 -20.07
C THR A 94 -8.71 -4.11 -18.64
N ALA A 95 -9.40 -3.47 -17.68
CA ALA A 95 -9.02 -3.53 -16.26
C ALA A 95 -8.96 -4.98 -15.73
N ASP A 96 -9.90 -5.84 -16.13
CA ASP A 96 -9.92 -7.25 -15.74
C ASP A 96 -8.75 -8.04 -16.32
N GLU A 97 -8.43 -7.83 -17.60
CA GLU A 97 -7.29 -8.49 -18.24
C GLU A 97 -5.96 -8.05 -17.66
N VAL A 98 -5.83 -6.76 -17.33
CA VAL A 98 -4.65 -6.21 -16.67
C VAL A 98 -4.51 -6.76 -15.26
N LEU A 99 -5.60 -6.84 -14.49
CA LEU A 99 -5.57 -7.46 -13.15
C LEU A 99 -5.16 -8.93 -13.24
N LYS A 100 -5.73 -9.69 -14.18
CA LYS A 100 -5.39 -11.11 -14.39
C LYS A 100 -3.92 -11.28 -14.75
N ALA A 101 -3.40 -10.46 -15.67
CA ALA A 101 -2.00 -10.50 -16.07
C ALA A 101 -1.07 -10.08 -14.92
N PHE A 102 -1.38 -8.98 -14.23
CA PHE A 102 -0.59 -8.50 -13.10
C PHE A 102 -0.53 -9.54 -11.98
N THR A 103 -1.64 -10.22 -11.70
CA THR A 103 -1.70 -11.33 -10.73
C THR A 103 -0.75 -12.45 -11.15
N ALA A 104 -0.88 -12.97 -12.38
CA ALA A 104 -0.08 -14.09 -12.85
C ALA A 104 1.43 -13.76 -12.87
N ILE A 105 1.79 -12.55 -13.31
CA ILE A 105 3.17 -12.07 -13.34
C ILE A 105 3.71 -11.89 -11.92
N SER A 106 2.96 -11.23 -11.02
CA SER A 106 3.39 -11.01 -9.63
C SER A 106 3.57 -12.32 -8.87
N SER A 107 2.65 -13.28 -9.06
CA SER A 107 2.76 -14.62 -8.48
C SER A 107 3.98 -15.38 -9.01
N TYR A 108 4.31 -15.24 -10.30
CA TYR A 108 5.52 -15.82 -10.84
C TYR A 108 6.78 -15.12 -10.32
N ALA A 109 6.76 -13.79 -10.18
CA ALA A 109 7.90 -13.00 -9.72
C ALA A 109 8.19 -13.15 -8.22
N ALA A 110 7.19 -13.57 -7.43
CA ALA A 110 7.32 -13.76 -5.99
C ALA A 110 8.54 -14.64 -5.62
N GLY A 111 9.42 -14.10 -4.78
CA GLY A 111 10.63 -14.77 -4.32
C GLY A 111 11.77 -14.84 -5.36
N LYS A 112 11.60 -14.23 -6.54
CA LYS A 112 12.66 -14.05 -7.54
C LYS A 112 13.22 -12.63 -7.49
N ASP A 113 14.42 -12.43 -8.03
CA ASP A 113 15.09 -11.13 -8.09
C ASP A 113 14.59 -10.28 -9.27
N TYR A 114 13.27 -10.10 -9.37
CA TYR A 114 12.65 -9.26 -10.39
C TYR A 114 12.17 -7.95 -9.78
N LEU A 115 12.44 -6.85 -10.48
CA LEU A 115 12.03 -5.52 -10.08
C LEU A 115 10.87 -5.08 -10.94
N LEU A 116 9.77 -4.63 -10.32
CA LEU A 116 8.64 -4.07 -11.08
C LEU A 116 9.03 -2.78 -11.85
N ALA A 117 10.17 -2.18 -11.49
CA ALA A 117 10.80 -1.09 -12.22
C ALA A 117 11.55 -1.52 -13.49
N ASP A 118 11.76 -2.81 -13.74
CA ASP A 118 12.43 -3.29 -14.95
C ASP A 118 11.64 -2.89 -16.21
N THR A 119 12.36 -2.53 -17.26
CA THR A 119 11.79 -2.01 -18.51
C THR A 119 10.88 -3.00 -19.22
N MET A 120 11.08 -4.30 -19.00
CA MET A 120 10.21 -5.36 -19.52
C MET A 120 8.77 -5.27 -19.00
N TYR A 121 8.53 -4.56 -17.89
CA TYR A 121 7.19 -4.35 -17.34
C TYR A 121 6.60 -2.98 -17.66
N ASP A 122 7.24 -2.16 -18.49
CA ASP A 122 6.79 -0.79 -18.81
C ASP A 122 5.37 -0.79 -19.38
N GLY A 123 5.09 -1.65 -20.37
CA GLY A 123 3.76 -1.76 -20.98
C GLY A 123 2.69 -2.21 -19.99
N LEU A 124 3.00 -3.19 -19.13
CA LEU A 124 2.09 -3.64 -18.08
C LEU A 124 1.80 -2.53 -17.07
N ARG A 125 2.85 -1.82 -16.62
CA ARG A 125 2.76 -0.78 -15.59
C ARG A 125 2.05 0.46 -16.09
N ASP A 126 2.36 0.92 -17.30
CA ASP A 126 1.68 2.05 -17.94
C ASP A 126 0.21 1.73 -18.17
N ARG A 127 -0.09 0.52 -18.62
CA ARG A 127 -1.48 0.10 -18.77
C ARG A 127 -2.20 0.02 -17.42
N LEU A 128 -1.56 -0.56 -16.41
CA LEU A 128 -2.10 -0.62 -15.05
C LEU A 128 -2.51 0.76 -14.56
N ILE A 129 -1.60 1.74 -14.65
CA ILE A 129 -1.90 3.14 -14.34
C ILE A 129 -3.11 3.65 -15.14
N GLY A 130 -3.14 3.40 -16.46
CA GLY A 130 -4.21 3.86 -17.32
C GLY A 130 -5.60 3.28 -16.99
N VAL A 131 -5.67 2.06 -16.47
CA VAL A 131 -6.95 1.40 -16.13
C VAL A 131 -7.35 1.56 -14.65
N LEU A 132 -6.47 2.08 -13.79
CA LEU A 132 -6.75 2.30 -12.36
C LEU A 132 -8.07 3.04 -12.10
N PRO A 133 -8.42 4.14 -12.81
CA PRO A 133 -9.70 4.84 -12.60
C PRO A 133 -10.94 3.97 -12.88
N GLN A 134 -10.81 2.96 -13.73
CA GLN A 134 -11.89 2.05 -14.14
C GLN A 134 -12.01 0.84 -13.20
N MET A 135 -10.96 0.55 -12.42
CA MET A 135 -10.97 -0.56 -11.49
C MET A 135 -11.95 -0.32 -10.34
N THR A 136 -12.74 -1.34 -10.01
CA THR A 136 -13.51 -1.40 -8.77
C THR A 136 -12.60 -1.39 -7.55
N ASP A 137 -13.16 -1.08 -6.38
CA ASP A 137 -12.37 -1.09 -5.14
C ASP A 137 -11.83 -2.48 -4.79
N GLN A 138 -12.53 -3.55 -5.20
CA GLN A 138 -12.06 -4.91 -4.98
C GLN A 138 -10.86 -5.22 -5.87
N GLN A 139 -10.90 -4.83 -7.15
CA GLN A 139 -9.77 -4.99 -8.06
C GLN A 139 -8.56 -4.17 -7.60
N LEU A 140 -8.79 -2.92 -7.16
CA LEU A 140 -7.75 -2.08 -6.57
C LEU A 140 -7.10 -2.76 -5.36
N LEU A 141 -7.92 -3.27 -4.43
CA LEU A 141 -7.44 -4.00 -3.26
C LEU A 141 -6.61 -5.23 -3.65
N SER A 142 -7.04 -6.00 -4.65
CA SER A 142 -6.27 -7.13 -5.17
C SER A 142 -4.90 -6.72 -5.68
N ILE A 143 -4.77 -5.58 -6.37
CA ILE A 143 -3.46 -5.07 -6.78
C ILE A 143 -2.61 -4.70 -5.56
N PHE A 144 -3.17 -4.00 -4.58
CA PHE A 144 -2.46 -3.65 -3.34
C PHE A 144 -1.92 -4.89 -2.60
N THR A 145 -2.65 -6.02 -2.62
CA THR A 145 -2.16 -7.28 -2.02
C THR A 145 -1.02 -7.94 -2.80
N LEU A 146 -0.84 -7.59 -4.09
CA LEU A 146 0.20 -8.14 -4.95
C LEU A 146 1.49 -7.32 -4.93
N ILE A 147 1.41 -6.01 -4.66
CA ILE A 147 2.60 -5.13 -4.61
C ILE A 147 3.70 -5.65 -3.66
N PRO A 148 3.40 -6.14 -2.44
CA PRO A 148 4.43 -6.65 -1.53
C PRO A 148 5.21 -7.87 -2.05
N LEU A 149 4.75 -8.53 -3.13
CA LEU A 149 5.48 -9.62 -3.77
C LEU A 149 6.69 -9.13 -4.58
N TRP A 150 6.76 -7.83 -4.86
CA TRP A 150 7.82 -7.20 -5.64
C TRP A 150 8.85 -6.52 -4.73
N ASP A 151 10.11 -6.51 -5.15
CA ASP A 151 11.12 -5.68 -4.49
C ASP A 151 10.95 -4.21 -4.87
N THR A 152 10.37 -3.45 -3.93
CA THR A 152 10.08 -2.02 -4.04
C THR A 152 10.93 -1.17 -3.08
N LYS A 153 12.10 -1.68 -2.66
CA LYS A 153 13.00 -1.02 -1.68
C LYS A 153 13.35 0.43 -2.02
N ASP A 154 13.52 0.74 -3.31
CA ASP A 154 13.76 2.12 -3.76
C ASP A 154 12.47 2.86 -4.09
N ALA A 155 11.66 3.16 -3.08
CA ALA A 155 10.39 3.89 -3.25
C ALA A 155 10.55 5.29 -3.92
N LYS A 156 11.78 5.81 -4.00
CA LYS A 156 12.09 7.11 -4.64
C LYS A 156 12.44 6.99 -6.12
N ASN A 157 12.61 5.76 -6.63
CA ASN A 157 12.76 5.54 -8.05
C ASN A 157 11.60 6.24 -8.80
N PRO A 158 11.86 7.07 -9.82
CA PRO A 158 10.81 7.79 -10.55
C PRO A 158 9.68 6.88 -11.08
N VAL A 159 10.04 5.65 -11.47
CA VAL A 159 9.09 4.63 -11.94
C VAL A 159 8.09 4.27 -10.85
N TYR A 160 8.59 3.97 -9.65
CA TYR A 160 7.77 3.67 -8.48
C TYR A 160 7.02 4.90 -7.99
N TYR A 161 7.63 6.07 -8.01
CA TYR A 161 6.98 7.32 -7.60
C TYR A 161 5.72 7.61 -8.44
N ARG A 162 5.80 7.47 -9.77
CA ARG A 162 4.63 7.63 -10.66
C ARG A 162 3.55 6.62 -10.30
N LEU A 163 3.92 5.35 -10.13
CA LEU A 163 2.99 4.29 -9.77
C LEU A 163 2.27 4.59 -8.44
N TRP A 164 3.02 4.92 -7.38
CA TRP A 164 2.47 5.23 -6.06
C TRP A 164 1.60 6.48 -6.06
N SER A 165 1.96 7.50 -6.83
CA SER A 165 1.16 8.72 -6.94
C SER A 165 -0.23 8.43 -7.52
N GLU A 166 -0.32 7.54 -8.51
CA GLU A 166 -1.59 7.15 -9.12
C GLU A 166 -2.44 6.28 -8.18
N PHE A 167 -1.83 5.33 -7.47
CA PHE A 167 -2.53 4.58 -6.42
C PHE A 167 -3.06 5.49 -5.30
N ASP A 168 -2.25 6.45 -4.86
CA ASP A 168 -2.63 7.41 -3.83
C ASP A 168 -3.80 8.27 -4.30
N GLN A 169 -3.74 8.78 -5.53
CA GLN A 169 -4.81 9.57 -6.15
C GLN A 169 -6.12 8.77 -6.20
N GLN A 170 -6.09 7.51 -6.61
CA GLN A 170 -7.28 6.65 -6.60
C GLN A 170 -7.86 6.46 -5.18
N CYS A 171 -7.01 6.32 -4.17
CA CYS A 171 -7.49 6.25 -2.78
C CYS A 171 -8.12 7.58 -2.35
N ILE A 172 -7.52 8.73 -2.69
CA ILE A 172 -8.04 10.07 -2.37
C ILE A 172 -9.40 10.32 -3.04
N GLU A 173 -9.59 9.92 -4.29
CA GLU A 173 -10.87 10.12 -4.98
C GLU A 173 -12.01 9.31 -4.35
N ARG A 174 -11.68 8.12 -3.84
CA ARG A 174 -12.67 7.13 -3.38
C ARG A 174 -12.94 7.16 -1.88
N HIS A 175 -12.00 7.63 -1.05
CA HIS A 175 -12.06 7.49 0.41
C HIS A 175 -13.32 8.10 1.06
N ARG A 176 -13.95 9.10 0.43
CA ARG A 176 -15.17 9.73 0.96
C ARG A 176 -16.36 8.76 0.98
N ARG A 177 -16.38 7.79 0.07
CA ARG A 177 -17.43 6.77 -0.07
C ARG A 177 -17.13 5.49 0.71
N TRP A 178 -15.92 5.36 1.25
CA TRP A 178 -15.51 4.17 1.98
C TRP A 178 -16.03 4.16 3.42
N THR A 179 -16.39 2.98 3.89
CA THR A 179 -16.61 2.71 5.31
C THR A 179 -15.31 2.93 6.08
N LEU A 180 -15.41 3.13 7.40
CA LEU A 180 -14.23 3.26 8.25
C LEU A 180 -13.32 2.04 8.13
N ASN A 181 -13.88 0.83 8.14
CA ASN A 181 -13.11 -0.41 8.04
C ASN A 181 -12.30 -0.47 6.75
N LYS A 182 -12.94 -0.14 5.62
CA LYS A 182 -12.27 -0.12 4.31
C LYS A 182 -11.17 0.94 4.25
N LEU A 183 -11.43 2.13 4.79
CA LEU A 183 -10.41 3.18 4.88
C LEU A 183 -9.19 2.70 5.68
N LEU A 184 -9.40 2.07 6.84
CA LEU A 184 -8.33 1.52 7.67
C LEU A 184 -7.59 0.38 6.96
N LEU A 185 -8.32 -0.50 6.27
CA LEU A 185 -7.74 -1.61 5.50
C LEU A 185 -6.80 -1.11 4.40
N PHE A 186 -7.20 -0.10 3.62
CA PHE A 186 -6.32 0.49 2.62
C PHE A 186 -5.10 1.17 3.26
N MET A 187 -5.28 1.89 4.38
CA MET A 187 -4.15 2.47 5.12
C MET A 187 -3.16 1.40 5.61
N ASP A 188 -3.66 0.23 6.01
CA ASP A 188 -2.80 -0.87 6.46
C ASP A 188 -1.99 -1.47 5.29
N HIS A 189 -2.53 -1.52 4.07
CA HIS A 189 -1.73 -1.89 2.90
C HIS A 189 -0.59 -0.90 2.64
N TRP A 190 -0.85 0.41 2.74
CA TRP A 190 0.21 1.42 2.66
C TRP A 190 1.29 1.26 3.74
N TYR A 191 0.90 0.79 4.93
CA TYR A 191 1.83 0.45 6.00
C TYR A 191 2.70 -0.76 5.65
N LEU A 192 2.10 -1.85 5.16
CA LEU A 192 2.84 -3.04 4.75
C LEU A 192 3.83 -2.79 3.61
N MET A 193 3.47 -1.91 2.67
CA MET A 193 4.39 -1.48 1.60
C MET A 193 5.48 -0.53 2.10
N ARG A 194 5.45 -0.09 3.37
CA ARG A 194 6.33 0.94 3.96
C ARG A 194 6.20 2.31 3.28
N LEU A 195 5.05 2.58 2.69
CA LEU A 195 4.75 3.79 1.92
C LEU A 195 3.80 4.76 2.65
N SER A 196 3.37 4.46 3.88
CA SER A 196 2.45 5.31 4.66
C SER A 196 2.85 6.77 4.76
N ARG A 197 4.16 7.06 4.80
CA ARG A 197 4.67 8.43 4.91
C ARG A 197 4.67 9.20 3.58
N LEU A 198 4.53 8.50 2.46
CA LEU A 198 4.50 9.06 1.12
C LEU A 198 3.08 9.29 0.60
N SER A 199 2.08 8.65 1.23
CA SER A 199 0.68 8.73 0.83
C SER A 199 -0.06 9.91 1.47
N ASN A 200 -0.62 10.79 0.64
CA ASN A 200 -1.52 11.84 1.11
C ASN A 200 -2.85 11.25 1.57
N PHE A 201 -3.32 10.15 0.97
CA PHE A 201 -4.50 9.42 1.45
C PHE A 201 -4.34 8.98 2.90
N VAL A 202 -3.20 8.37 3.26
CA VAL A 202 -2.93 7.94 4.65
C VAL A 202 -2.94 9.12 5.61
N TRP A 203 -2.31 10.24 5.22
CA TRP A 203 -2.34 11.46 6.03
C TRP A 203 -3.77 11.99 6.25
N MET A 204 -4.59 12.00 5.20
CA MET A 204 -6.00 12.37 5.30
C MET A 204 -6.78 11.43 6.22
N GLY A 205 -6.53 10.12 6.11
CA GLY A 205 -7.10 9.09 6.98
C GLY A 205 -6.78 9.34 8.46
N VAL A 206 -5.49 9.52 8.79
CA VAL A 206 -5.05 9.83 10.17
C VAL A 206 -5.73 11.10 10.70
N ARG A 207 -5.80 12.17 9.90
CA ARG A 207 -6.51 13.41 10.32
C ARG A 207 -7.99 13.19 10.56
N LYS A 208 -8.64 12.33 9.76
CA LYS A 208 -10.06 11.99 9.95
C LYS A 208 -10.28 11.26 11.27
N LEU A 209 -9.37 10.35 11.65
CA LEU A 209 -9.40 9.62 12.92
C LEU A 209 -9.14 10.54 14.11
N ALA A 210 -8.10 11.38 14.03
CA ALA A 210 -7.71 12.29 15.12
C ALA A 210 -8.78 13.34 15.45
N ARG A 211 -9.64 13.70 14.49
CA ARG A 211 -10.73 14.67 14.68
C ARG A 211 -11.96 14.10 15.40
N LYS A 212 -12.01 12.79 15.70
CA LYS A 212 -13.11 12.17 16.45
C LYS A 212 -12.59 11.48 17.73
N PRO A 213 -12.33 12.23 18.81
CA PRO A 213 -12.01 11.63 20.11
C PRO A 213 -13.25 11.19 20.91
N SER A 214 -14.47 11.44 20.43
CA SER A 214 -15.71 11.19 21.17
C SER A 214 -16.59 10.12 20.51
N ARG A 215 -16.47 8.88 21.01
CA ARG A 215 -17.56 7.92 21.16
C ARG A 215 -17.35 7.13 22.44
#